data_AF-A0A9P5X0J5-F1
#
_entry.id   AF-A0A9P5X0J5-F1
#
_cell.length_a   1.000
_cell.length_b   1.000
_cell.length_c   1.000
_cell.angle_alpha   90.00
_cell.angle_beta   90.00
_cell.angle_gamma   90.00
#
_symmetry.space_group_name_H-M   'P 1'
#
loop_
_entity.id
_entity.type
_entity.pdbx_description
1 polymer ?
#
loop_
_entity_poly.entity_id
_entity_poly.type
_entity_poly.pdbx_seq_one_letter_code
_entity_poly.pdbx_strand_id
1 'polypeptide(L)'
;MAHNATNVESRLSNMPGKRADLNQVWAYLTAGADHIMTGVDISLTDHANLYTTIYNYCGPKKVGPFIAAGNSRAPNLVGPDLYNKIHDYFPQHIQPIIERSQTLQDVDLLRYYAGEWDRYVVGASRLDRVFTYLNRYWVKRERDEGKKGVYPVYTLALAQWKAHCYLHIQKDNDRLTNAIVGLINQERNGELIDQDLIKKVVNSFVALGVDKLNLNKECLDVYSDEFEAPFLQATENYYTAESEAFLAKNSVLAYLKKVEERLREEEARAEHCLHAKTHENLVKKCEDILIQARSELIWEEFQTLLDFGKDEDLQRMCTLLSRVPHGLEPLHEKFEAHVKQVGLTSISKLVEGGFANVESIDPKAYVDALFEVHRKNSEIVQGCFGGEVGFAAGLDRACRGFVNRNAATGSSLARSSEVIAKHVDMLLREGQAAEEDNSEGALDHIIVLYNYLEDRDALKRIPGVDRILSRPT
;
A
#
# COMPACT_ATOMS: atom_id res chain seq x y z
N MET A 1 33.79 -25.58 -22.59
CA MET A 1 35.07 -24.94 -22.20
C MET A 1 35.07 -24.80 -20.69
N ALA A 2 36.06 -25.39 -20.04
CA ALA A 2 36.18 -25.48 -18.59
C ALA A 2 36.24 -24.09 -17.94
N HIS A 3 35.50 -23.90 -16.84
CA HIS A 3 35.70 -22.77 -15.93
C HIS A 3 37.11 -22.85 -15.34
N ASN A 4 37.97 -21.93 -15.73
CA ASN A 4 39.21 -21.64 -15.02
C ASN A 4 38.84 -21.08 -13.64
N ALA A 5 38.94 -21.92 -12.62
CA ALA A 5 39.08 -21.45 -11.25
C ALA A 5 40.41 -20.69 -11.16
N THR A 6 40.34 -19.37 -11.13
CA THR A 6 41.46 -18.51 -10.76
C THR A 6 41.91 -18.93 -9.36
N ASN A 7 43.08 -19.55 -9.30
CA ASN A 7 43.74 -19.94 -8.07
C ASN A 7 44.14 -18.64 -7.34
N VAL A 8 43.30 -18.16 -6.42
CA VAL A 8 43.65 -17.03 -5.54
C VAL A 8 44.78 -17.54 -4.64
N GLU A 9 46.03 -17.20 -4.96
CA GLU A 9 47.20 -17.56 -4.16
C GLU A 9 47.01 -17.14 -2.70
N SER A 10 47.35 -18.03 -1.76
CA SER A 10 47.24 -17.77 -0.32
C SER A 10 48.13 -16.59 0.08
N ARG A 11 47.50 -15.50 0.54
CA ARG A 11 48.20 -14.27 0.95
C ARG A 11 48.42 -14.18 2.46
N LEU A 12 47.75 -15.02 3.24
CA LEU A 12 47.96 -15.13 4.68
C LEU A 12 49.12 -16.08 4.97
N SER A 13 50.33 -15.51 5.05
CA SER A 13 51.55 -16.26 5.39
C SER A 13 51.70 -16.45 6.91
N ASN A 14 52.22 -17.62 7.31
CA ASN A 14 52.60 -17.98 8.69
C ASN A 14 51.45 -18.06 9.71
N MET A 15 50.66 -19.14 9.63
CA MET A 15 49.64 -19.45 10.63
C MET A 15 50.26 -19.53 12.05
N PRO A 16 49.63 -18.92 13.07
CA PRO A 16 50.12 -18.98 14.45
C PRO A 16 50.22 -20.42 14.96
N GLY A 17 51.29 -20.72 15.71
CA GLY A 17 51.45 -22.01 16.36
C GLY A 17 50.38 -22.28 17.44
N LYS A 18 50.16 -23.55 17.79
CA LYS A 18 49.12 -23.97 18.77
C LYS A 18 49.25 -23.36 20.19
N ARG A 19 50.38 -22.73 20.50
CA ARG A 19 50.66 -22.06 21.79
C ARG A 19 50.81 -20.53 21.65
N ALA A 20 50.46 -19.96 20.49
CA ALA A 20 50.50 -18.53 20.27
C ALA A 20 49.62 -17.80 21.30
N ASP A 21 50.07 -16.61 21.70
CA ASP A 21 49.30 -15.75 22.60
C ASP A 21 48.17 -15.03 21.85
N LEU A 22 47.31 -14.33 22.59
CA LEU A 22 46.16 -13.61 22.03
C LEU A 22 46.58 -12.56 20.99
N ASN A 23 47.70 -11.85 21.20
CA ASN A 23 48.11 -10.78 20.32
C ASN A 23 48.62 -11.32 18.98
N GLN A 24 49.37 -12.43 19.02
CA GLN A 24 49.83 -13.13 17.82
C GLN A 24 48.66 -13.74 17.03
N VAL A 25 47.72 -14.39 17.74
CA VAL A 25 46.51 -14.93 17.13
C VAL A 25 45.67 -13.80 16.51
N TRP A 26 45.46 -12.72 17.25
CA TRP A 26 44.66 -11.60 16.79
C TRP A 26 45.30 -10.90 15.60
N ALA A 27 46.61 -10.65 15.60
CA ALA A 27 47.29 -10.03 14.46
C ALA A 27 47.07 -10.80 13.14
N TYR A 28 47.12 -12.14 13.19
CA TYR A 28 46.82 -12.98 12.03
C TYR A 28 45.33 -12.91 11.63
N LEU A 29 44.42 -12.93 12.62
CA LEU A 29 42.99 -12.85 12.38
C LEU A 29 42.55 -11.47 11.86
N THR A 30 43.17 -10.37 12.31
CA THR A 30 42.91 -9.01 11.83
C THR A 30 43.29 -8.88 10.36
N ALA A 31 44.46 -9.37 9.95
CA ALA A 31 44.85 -9.37 8.55
C ALA A 31 43.86 -10.16 7.67
N GLY A 32 43.36 -11.30 8.17
CA GLY A 32 42.29 -12.05 7.52
C GLY A 32 40.96 -11.29 7.50
N ALA A 33 40.59 -10.63 8.59
CA ALA A 33 39.37 -9.86 8.70
C ALA A 33 39.36 -8.65 7.75
N ASP A 34 40.45 -7.90 7.66
CA ASP A 34 40.60 -6.79 6.73
C ASP A 34 40.44 -7.24 5.28
N HIS A 35 41.06 -8.37 4.92
CA HIS A 35 40.93 -8.96 3.59
C HIS A 35 39.50 -9.39 3.28
N ILE A 36 38.79 -9.97 4.25
CA ILE A 36 37.37 -10.37 4.10
C ILE A 36 36.45 -9.14 3.98
N MET A 37 36.64 -8.15 4.85
CA MET A 37 35.76 -6.98 4.95
C MET A 37 35.94 -5.99 3.79
N THR A 38 37.11 -5.96 3.16
CA THR A 38 37.36 -5.17 1.94
C THR A 38 36.77 -5.81 0.67
N GLY A 39 36.08 -6.95 0.78
CA GLY A 39 35.34 -7.57 -0.33
C GLY A 39 36.19 -8.44 -1.25
N VAL A 40 37.43 -8.76 -0.86
CA VAL A 40 38.29 -9.67 -1.64
C VAL A 40 37.91 -11.12 -1.32
N ASP A 41 37.81 -11.94 -2.36
CA ASP A 41 37.58 -13.38 -2.17
C ASP A 41 38.76 -14.03 -1.46
N ILE A 42 38.43 -14.87 -0.48
CA ILE A 42 39.40 -15.63 0.29
C ILE A 42 39.49 -17.04 -0.29
N SER A 43 40.71 -17.56 -0.39
CA SER A 43 40.88 -18.95 -0.79
C SER A 43 40.26 -19.88 0.27
N LEU A 44 39.82 -21.07 -0.14
CA LEU A 44 39.33 -22.09 0.80
C LEU A 44 40.39 -22.44 1.86
N THR A 45 41.66 -22.42 1.45
CA THR A 45 42.81 -22.62 2.33
C THR A 45 42.92 -21.53 3.38
N ASP A 46 42.81 -20.26 2.99
CA ASP A 46 42.87 -19.12 3.92
C ASP A 46 41.69 -19.14 4.90
N HIS A 47 40.48 -19.43 4.40
CA HIS A 47 39.31 -19.62 5.27
C HIS A 47 39.54 -20.76 6.28
N ALA A 48 40.06 -21.91 5.83
CA ALA A 48 40.35 -23.05 6.71
C ALA A 48 41.42 -22.71 7.75
N ASN A 49 42.45 -21.94 7.37
CA ASN A 49 43.52 -21.52 8.27
C ASN A 49 43.00 -20.53 9.33
N LEU A 50 42.18 -19.55 8.95
CA LEU A 50 41.54 -18.62 9.88
C LEU A 50 40.63 -19.37 10.87
N TYR A 51 39.76 -20.25 10.37
CA TYR A 51 38.90 -21.08 11.21
C TYR A 51 39.71 -21.97 12.17
N THR A 52 40.76 -22.62 11.67
CA THR A 52 41.61 -23.51 12.48
C THR A 52 42.37 -22.71 13.55
N THR A 53 42.74 -21.47 13.26
CA THR A 53 43.37 -20.57 14.25
C THR A 53 42.41 -20.27 15.40
N ILE A 54 41.15 -19.93 15.10
CA ILE A 54 40.11 -19.70 16.10
C ILE A 54 39.82 -20.99 16.88
N TYR A 55 39.70 -22.12 16.20
CA TYR A 55 39.51 -23.44 16.83
C TYR A 55 40.65 -23.79 17.78
N ASN A 56 41.90 -23.59 17.38
CA ASN A 56 43.06 -23.88 18.23
C ASN A 56 43.14 -22.97 19.46
N TYR A 57 42.71 -21.71 19.32
CA TYR A 57 42.70 -20.74 20.41
C TYR A 57 41.57 -21.01 21.42
N CYS A 58 40.34 -21.20 20.92
CA CYS A 58 39.14 -21.41 21.73
C CYS A 58 38.93 -22.87 22.18
N GLY A 59 39.58 -23.82 21.51
CA GLY A 59 39.43 -25.25 21.78
C GLY A 59 40.14 -25.71 23.06
N PRO A 60 39.78 -26.89 23.57
CA PRO A 60 40.37 -27.42 24.81
C PRO A 60 41.87 -27.65 24.62
N LYS A 61 42.69 -26.92 25.39
CA LYS A 61 44.13 -27.19 25.47
C LYS A 61 44.30 -28.55 26.13
N LYS A 62 44.79 -29.56 25.39
CA LYS A 62 45.18 -30.85 25.98
C LYS A 62 46.28 -30.58 27.02
N VAL A 63 45.90 -30.55 28.28
CA VAL A 63 46.84 -30.56 29.40
C VAL A 63 47.48 -31.95 29.36
N GLY A 64 48.77 -32.03 29.05
CA GLY A 64 49.50 -33.28 29.18
C GLY A 64 49.44 -33.79 30.62
N PRO A 65 49.51 -35.10 30.86
CA PRO A 65 49.69 -35.60 32.21
C PRO A 65 51.07 -35.09 32.69
N PHE A 66 51.14 -34.59 33.94
CA PHE A 66 52.31 -33.98 34.61
C PHE A 66 52.49 -32.45 34.43
N ILE A 67 51.92 -31.67 35.36
CA ILE A 67 52.56 -31.15 36.59
C ILE A 67 51.54 -30.21 37.25
N ALA A 68 51.16 -30.53 38.48
CA ALA A 68 50.48 -29.60 39.38
C ALA A 68 51.51 -28.61 39.93
N ALA A 69 51.39 -27.33 39.57
CA ALA A 69 51.83 -26.19 40.37
C ALA A 69 51.47 -24.86 39.68
N GLY A 70 50.58 -24.08 40.32
CA GLY A 70 50.51 -22.62 40.21
C GLY A 70 49.89 -22.04 38.93
N ASN A 71 48.74 -21.37 39.07
CA ASN A 71 48.01 -20.63 38.03
C ASN A 71 47.41 -21.46 36.89
N SER A 72 46.48 -22.32 37.26
CA SER A 72 45.44 -22.82 36.38
C SER A 72 44.58 -21.64 35.88
N ARG A 73 44.96 -20.99 34.77
CA ARG A 73 43.97 -20.29 33.93
C ARG A 73 42.99 -21.37 33.50
N ALA A 74 41.82 -21.40 34.14
CA ALA A 74 40.77 -22.35 33.86
C ALA A 74 40.52 -22.41 32.34
N PRO A 75 40.27 -23.59 31.75
CA PRO A 75 40.10 -23.76 30.30
C PRO A 75 38.85 -23.06 29.70
N ASN A 76 38.20 -22.16 30.45
CA ASN A 76 36.88 -21.59 30.16
C ASN A 76 36.85 -20.08 29.82
N LEU A 77 37.99 -19.37 29.81
CA LEU A 77 38.03 -17.90 29.76
C LEU A 77 38.62 -17.29 28.47
N VAL A 78 38.81 -18.08 27.41
CA VAL A 78 39.52 -17.63 26.20
C VAL A 78 38.59 -17.01 25.14
N GLY A 79 37.33 -17.43 25.10
CA GLY A 79 36.30 -16.89 24.18
C GLY A 79 35.98 -15.40 24.35
N PRO A 80 35.85 -14.85 25.58
CA PRO A 80 35.56 -13.42 25.79
C PRO A 80 36.65 -12.51 25.21
N ASP A 81 37.91 -12.91 25.35
CA ASP A 81 39.04 -12.11 24.85
C ASP A 81 38.98 -11.94 23.33
N LEU A 82 38.72 -13.04 22.60
CA LEU A 82 38.61 -12.99 21.15
C LEU A 82 37.33 -12.27 20.70
N TYR A 83 36.23 -12.44 21.44
CA TYR A 83 34.99 -11.73 21.18
C TYR A 83 35.15 -10.21 21.32
N ASN A 84 35.83 -9.75 22.39
CA ASN A 84 36.11 -8.33 22.59
C ASN A 84 37.00 -7.77 21.48
N LYS A 85 37.98 -8.55 21.00
CA LYS A 85 38.82 -8.13 19.88
C LYS A 85 38.04 -7.92 18.57
N ILE A 86 37.14 -8.84 18.22
CA ILE A 86 36.29 -8.66 17.02
C ILE A 86 35.22 -7.58 17.24
N HIS A 87 34.75 -7.39 18.47
CA HIS A 87 33.87 -6.28 18.84
C HIS A 87 34.56 -4.92 18.58
N ASP A 88 35.80 -4.75 19.04
CA ASP A 88 36.56 -3.50 18.90
C ASP A 88 37.06 -3.25 17.47
N TYR A 89 37.13 -4.30 16.66
CA TYR A 89 37.54 -4.23 15.25
C TYR A 89 36.53 -3.51 14.37
N PHE A 90 35.23 -3.82 14.51
CA PHE A 90 34.20 -3.26 13.62
C PHE A 90 34.17 -1.72 13.64
N PRO A 91 34.18 -1.03 14.80
CA PRO A 91 34.26 0.43 14.82
C PRO A 91 35.50 0.99 14.12
N GLN A 92 36.65 0.34 14.26
CA GLN A 92 37.90 0.76 13.60
C GLN A 92 37.80 0.62 12.08
N HIS A 93 37.18 -0.45 11.61
CA HIS A 93 36.92 -0.68 10.18
C HIS A 93 35.89 0.32 9.61
N ILE A 94 34.88 0.70 10.39
CA ILE A 94 33.82 1.63 10.00
C ILE A 94 34.32 3.08 9.95
N GLN A 95 35.28 3.47 10.80
CA GLN A 95 35.78 4.85 10.90
C GLN A 95 36.10 5.53 9.55
N PRO A 96 36.91 4.95 8.63
CA PRO A 96 37.18 5.58 7.34
C PRO A 96 35.94 5.72 6.44
N ILE A 97 34.93 4.85 6.61
CA ILE A 97 33.66 4.92 5.88
C ILE A 97 32.89 6.17 6.32
N ILE A 98 32.86 6.46 7.62
CA ILE A 98 32.21 7.65 8.17
C ILE A 98 32.92 8.93 7.69
N GLU A 99 34.25 8.96 7.77
CA GLU A 99 35.02 10.14 7.36
C GLU A 99 34.75 10.52 5.90
N ARG A 100 34.65 9.52 5.02
CA ARG A 100 34.29 9.75 3.62
C ARG A 100 32.83 10.15 3.47
N SER A 101 31.89 9.55 4.19
CA SER A 101 30.46 9.86 4.07
C SER A 101 30.12 11.30 4.50
N GLN A 102 30.91 11.91 5.38
CA GLN A 102 30.76 13.32 5.76
C GLN A 102 30.98 14.29 4.59
N THR A 103 31.73 13.89 3.57
CA THR A 103 32.04 14.73 2.38
C THR A 103 31.00 14.63 1.26
N LEU A 104 30.02 13.72 1.38
CA LEU A 104 29.04 13.39 0.35
C LEU A 104 27.65 13.90 0.74
N GLN A 105 26.77 14.14 -0.23
CA GLN A 105 25.38 14.55 0.03
C GLN A 105 24.43 13.83 -0.94
N ASP A 106 23.13 13.84 -0.60
CA ASP A 106 22.03 13.37 -1.43
C ASP A 106 22.29 12.00 -2.09
N VAL A 107 22.12 11.91 -3.41
CA VAL A 107 22.27 10.66 -4.17
C VAL A 107 23.68 10.06 -4.08
N ASP A 108 24.72 10.89 -4.00
CA ASP A 108 26.10 10.40 -3.92
C ASP A 108 26.39 9.79 -2.55
N LEU A 109 25.79 10.35 -1.49
CA LEU A 109 25.81 9.75 -0.16
C LEU A 109 25.09 8.40 -0.17
N LEU A 110 23.91 8.31 -0.80
CA LEU A 110 23.14 7.05 -0.88
C LEU A 110 23.91 5.98 -1.65
N ARG A 111 24.49 6.30 -2.81
CA ARG A 111 25.29 5.35 -3.61
C ARG A 111 26.49 4.84 -2.82
N TYR A 112 27.19 5.76 -2.15
CA TYR A 112 28.34 5.39 -1.33
C TYR A 112 27.93 4.50 -0.16
N TYR A 113 26.90 4.89 0.60
CA TYR A 113 26.39 4.12 1.71
C TYR A 113 25.90 2.73 1.28
N ALA A 114 25.13 2.63 0.19
CA ALA A 114 24.65 1.35 -0.33
C ALA A 114 25.80 0.42 -0.75
N GLY A 115 26.81 0.96 -1.43
CA GLY A 115 27.98 0.20 -1.85
C GLY A 115 28.81 -0.32 -0.66
N GLU A 116 29.02 0.51 0.35
CA GLU A 116 29.74 0.10 1.57
C GLU A 116 28.90 -0.85 2.43
N TRP A 117 27.58 -0.66 2.49
CA TRP A 117 26.66 -1.58 3.16
C TRP A 117 26.68 -2.99 2.53
N ASP A 118 26.55 -3.09 1.21
CA ASP A 118 26.60 -4.37 0.48
C ASP A 118 27.94 -5.08 0.76
N ARG A 119 29.06 -4.35 0.68
CA ARG A 119 30.39 -4.88 0.99
C ARG A 119 30.50 -5.35 2.44
N TYR A 120 30.06 -4.51 3.38
CA TYR A 120 30.16 -4.78 4.82
C TYR A 120 29.33 -5.99 5.24
N VAL A 121 28.09 -6.11 4.76
CA VAL A 121 27.21 -7.24 5.09
C VAL A 121 27.74 -8.56 4.52
N VAL A 122 28.23 -8.54 3.27
CA VAL A 122 28.88 -9.72 2.67
C VAL A 122 30.13 -10.11 3.45
N GLY A 123 30.98 -9.14 3.79
CA GLY A 123 32.16 -9.34 4.61
C GLY A 123 31.82 -9.91 6.00
N ALA A 124 30.84 -9.32 6.67
CA ALA A 124 30.36 -9.76 7.98
C ALA A 124 29.82 -11.19 7.96
N SER A 125 29.08 -11.57 6.92
CA SER A 125 28.58 -12.94 6.73
C SER A 125 29.72 -13.94 6.55
N ARG A 126 30.75 -13.57 5.76
CA ARG A 126 31.96 -14.40 5.58
C ARG A 126 32.75 -14.52 6.89
N LEU A 127 32.91 -13.42 7.63
CA LEU A 127 33.54 -13.41 8.94
C LEU A 127 32.77 -14.27 9.95
N ASP A 128 31.45 -14.21 9.96
CA ASP A 128 30.62 -15.03 10.84
C ASP A 128 30.88 -16.53 10.63
N ARG A 129 31.05 -16.95 9.37
CA ARG A 129 31.43 -18.33 9.02
C ARG A 129 32.81 -18.71 9.55
N VAL A 130 33.79 -17.82 9.45
CA VAL A 130 35.13 -18.03 10.03
C VAL A 130 35.04 -18.18 11.56
N PHE A 131 34.20 -17.39 12.21
CA PHE A 131 33.98 -17.40 13.66
C PHE A 131 32.91 -18.41 14.13
N THR A 132 32.47 -19.34 13.28
CA THR A 132 31.42 -20.34 13.60
C THR A 132 31.70 -21.09 14.91
N TYR A 133 32.96 -21.44 15.20
CA TYR A 133 33.30 -22.13 16.43
C TYR A 133 33.03 -21.25 17.67
N LEU A 134 33.45 -19.98 17.64
CA LEU A 134 33.18 -19.03 18.71
C LEU A 134 31.67 -18.82 18.90
N ASN A 135 30.94 -18.65 17.79
CA ASN A 135 29.48 -18.50 17.78
C ASN A 135 28.78 -19.71 18.44
N ARG A 136 29.17 -20.93 18.06
CA ARG A 136 28.51 -22.17 18.48
C ARG A 136 28.71 -22.51 19.95
N TYR A 137 29.91 -22.28 20.48
CA TYR A 137 30.28 -22.77 21.81
C TYR A 137 30.34 -21.68 22.86
N TRP A 138 30.93 -20.53 22.54
CA TRP A 138 31.06 -19.45 23.51
C TRP A 138 29.84 -18.53 23.47
N VAL A 139 29.54 -17.89 22.33
CA VAL A 139 28.43 -16.92 22.21
C VAL A 139 27.11 -17.57 22.63
N LYS A 140 26.82 -18.77 22.14
CA LYS A 140 25.60 -19.49 22.50
C LYS A 140 25.49 -19.71 24.02
N ARG A 141 26.55 -20.19 24.67
CA ARG A 141 26.57 -20.43 26.12
C ARG A 141 26.31 -19.14 26.90
N GLU A 142 27.00 -18.05 26.56
CA GLU A 142 26.82 -16.77 27.27
C GLU A 142 25.39 -16.24 27.14
N ARG A 143 24.76 -16.44 25.97
CA ARG A 143 23.35 -16.08 25.75
C ARG A 143 22.40 -16.98 26.53
N ASP A 144 22.64 -18.29 26.55
CA ASP A 144 21.84 -19.26 27.31
C ASP A 144 21.93 -19.01 28.83
N GLU A 145 23.08 -18.50 29.31
CA GLU A 145 23.29 -18.01 30.68
C GLU A 145 22.64 -16.64 30.96
N GLY A 146 21.95 -16.05 29.98
CA GLY A 146 21.18 -14.82 30.14
C GLY A 146 21.98 -13.52 30.00
N LYS A 147 23.23 -13.56 29.51
CA LYS A 147 24.00 -12.34 29.27
C LYS A 147 23.41 -11.56 28.09
N LYS A 148 22.98 -10.34 28.36
CA LYS A 148 22.50 -9.39 27.35
C LYS A 148 23.70 -8.74 26.65
N GLY A 149 23.53 -8.41 25.37
CA GLY A 149 24.57 -7.72 24.57
C GLY A 149 25.63 -8.64 23.96
N VAL A 150 25.51 -9.97 24.10
CA VAL A 150 26.34 -10.95 23.40
C VAL A 150 25.58 -11.49 22.20
N TYR A 151 26.14 -11.29 21.02
CA TYR A 151 25.54 -11.61 19.74
C TYR A 151 26.48 -12.48 18.88
N PRO A 152 25.95 -13.35 18.00
CA PRO A 152 26.74 -13.94 16.92
C PRO A 152 27.47 -12.86 16.11
N VAL A 153 28.63 -13.18 15.55
CA VAL A 153 29.50 -12.20 14.88
C VAL A 153 28.78 -11.40 13.80
N TYR A 154 27.91 -12.01 13.00
CA TYR A 154 27.10 -11.29 12.01
C TYR A 154 26.17 -10.25 12.66
N THR A 155 25.38 -10.66 13.65
CA THR A 155 24.48 -9.75 14.38
C THR A 155 25.26 -8.67 15.12
N LEU A 156 26.42 -9.01 15.68
CA LEU A 156 27.34 -8.03 16.27
C LEU A 156 27.77 -7.01 15.22
N ALA A 157 28.18 -7.44 14.03
CA ALA A 157 28.57 -6.54 12.95
C ALA A 157 27.44 -5.57 12.57
N LEU A 158 26.20 -6.04 12.48
CA LEU A 158 25.02 -5.20 12.22
C LEU A 158 24.78 -4.20 13.36
N ALA A 159 24.89 -4.63 14.62
CA ALA A 159 24.77 -3.74 15.77
C ALA A 159 25.85 -2.66 15.78
N GLN A 160 27.09 -3.00 15.40
CA GLN A 160 28.20 -2.05 15.28
C GLN A 160 27.98 -1.08 14.11
N TRP A 161 27.47 -1.55 12.96
CA TRP A 161 27.09 -0.69 11.85
C TRP A 161 25.99 0.29 12.26
N LYS A 162 24.94 -0.18 12.96
CA LYS A 162 23.88 0.67 13.49
C LYS A 162 24.46 1.75 14.39
N ALA A 163 25.24 1.36 15.40
CA ALA A 163 25.75 2.25 16.43
C ALA A 163 26.76 3.28 15.91
N HIS A 164 27.68 2.85 15.04
CA HIS A 164 28.82 3.66 14.64
C HIS A 164 28.68 4.28 13.25
N CYS A 165 28.06 3.60 12.29
CA CYS A 165 27.89 4.12 10.93
C CYS A 165 26.54 4.83 10.77
N TYR A 166 25.45 4.07 10.86
CA TYR A 166 24.11 4.55 10.55
C TYR A 166 23.67 5.71 11.43
N LEU A 167 23.70 5.54 12.77
CA LEU A 167 23.30 6.59 13.70
C LEU A 167 24.20 7.83 13.58
N HIS A 168 25.48 7.67 13.25
CA HIS A 168 26.38 8.80 13.05
C HIS A 168 26.01 9.61 11.81
N ILE A 169 25.65 8.95 10.70
CA ILE A 169 25.23 9.63 9.47
C ILE A 169 23.86 10.31 9.66
N GLN A 170 22.93 9.67 10.38
CA GLN A 170 21.58 10.21 10.61
C GLN A 170 21.55 11.34 11.64
N LYS A 171 22.47 11.34 12.62
CA LYS A 171 22.50 12.33 13.72
C LYS A 171 22.45 13.78 13.23
N ASP A 172 23.08 14.08 12.11
CA ASP A 172 23.13 15.41 11.54
C ASP A 172 22.01 15.60 10.50
N ASN A 173 20.76 15.74 10.95
CA ASN A 173 19.59 16.04 10.10
C ASN A 173 19.19 14.89 9.15
N ASP A 174 19.13 13.66 9.65
CA ASP A 174 18.55 12.47 8.99
C ASP A 174 18.97 12.33 7.52
N ARG A 175 20.26 12.51 7.24
CA ARG A 175 20.79 12.71 5.87
C ARG A 175 20.42 11.58 4.91
N LEU A 176 20.37 10.33 5.37
CA LEU A 176 19.98 9.20 4.51
C LEU A 176 18.48 9.23 4.24
N THR A 177 17.65 9.43 5.27
CA THR A 177 16.20 9.50 5.14
C THR A 177 15.79 10.67 4.24
N ASN A 178 16.37 11.85 4.46
CA ASN A 178 16.12 13.04 3.67
C ASN A 178 16.57 12.88 2.21
N ALA A 179 17.73 12.24 1.96
CA ALA A 179 18.17 11.94 0.61
C ALA A 179 17.21 10.97 -0.12
N ILE A 180 16.71 9.94 0.58
CA ILE A 180 15.72 9.01 0.01
C ILE A 180 14.43 9.76 -0.33
N VAL A 181 13.88 10.53 0.61
CA VAL A 181 12.67 11.34 0.40
C VAL A 181 12.87 12.32 -0.75
N GLY A 182 14.04 12.95 -0.85
CA GLY A 182 14.43 13.83 -1.95
C GLY A 182 14.36 13.13 -3.32
N LEU A 183 14.95 11.94 -3.44
CA LEU A 183 14.87 11.13 -4.67
C LEU A 183 13.42 10.75 -5.00
N ILE A 184 12.64 10.33 -4.00
CA ILE A 184 11.22 9.99 -4.22
C ILE A 184 10.45 11.22 -4.73
N ASN A 185 10.71 12.40 -4.19
CA ASN A 185 10.07 13.63 -4.66
C ASN A 185 10.51 14.02 -6.08
N GLN A 186 11.77 13.80 -6.45
CA GLN A 186 12.23 13.96 -7.84
C GLN A 186 11.45 13.04 -8.78
N GLU A 187 11.26 11.78 -8.39
CA GLU A 187 10.45 10.84 -9.17
C GLU A 187 8.99 11.27 -9.28
N ARG A 188 8.37 11.74 -8.19
CA ARG A 188 7.01 12.31 -8.23
C ARG A 188 6.90 13.49 -9.19
N ASN A 189 7.98 14.26 -9.35
CA ASN A 189 8.09 15.35 -10.32
C ASN A 189 8.38 14.87 -11.76
N GLY A 190 8.47 13.57 -12.00
CA GLY A 190 8.68 12.97 -13.32
C GLY A 190 10.15 12.74 -13.69
N GLU A 191 11.08 12.90 -12.75
CA GLU A 191 12.49 12.61 -12.98
C GLU A 191 12.77 11.09 -12.92
N LEU A 192 13.71 10.62 -13.73
CA LEU A 192 14.15 9.23 -13.68
C LEU A 192 15.15 9.04 -12.54
N ILE A 193 14.83 8.13 -11.62
CA ILE A 193 15.69 7.80 -10.48
C ILE A 193 16.09 6.32 -10.48
N ASP A 194 17.10 6.00 -9.67
CA ASP A 194 17.51 4.62 -9.39
C ASP A 194 16.68 4.09 -8.20
N GLN A 195 15.54 3.44 -8.48
CA GLN A 195 14.68 2.88 -7.44
C GLN A 195 15.34 1.72 -6.68
N ASP A 196 16.24 0.96 -7.34
CA ASP A 196 16.99 -0.12 -6.71
C ASP A 196 17.96 0.41 -5.64
N LEU A 197 18.52 1.60 -5.85
CA LEU A 197 19.32 2.28 -4.82
C LEU A 197 18.50 2.57 -3.57
N ILE A 198 17.28 3.11 -3.71
CA ILE A 198 16.38 3.36 -2.58
C ILE A 198 16.10 2.05 -1.86
N LYS A 199 15.72 1.01 -2.60
CA LYS A 199 15.42 -0.31 -2.06
C LYS A 199 16.57 -0.87 -1.24
N LYS A 200 17.81 -0.75 -1.72
CA LYS A 200 18.99 -1.22 -0.99
C LYS A 200 19.18 -0.50 0.34
N VAL A 201 19.09 0.83 0.34
CA VAL A 201 19.28 1.63 1.56
C VAL A 201 18.13 1.37 2.54
N VAL A 202 16.89 1.32 2.06
CA VAL A 202 15.71 0.99 2.87
C VAL A 202 15.82 -0.40 3.50
N ASN A 203 16.23 -1.42 2.72
CA ASN A 203 16.45 -2.78 3.24
C ASN A 203 17.56 -2.82 4.30
N SER A 204 18.53 -1.89 4.25
CA SER A 204 19.50 -1.77 5.34
C SER A 204 18.84 -1.38 6.65
N PHE A 205 17.83 -0.49 6.64
CA PHE A 205 17.16 -0.06 7.86
C PHE A 205 16.37 -1.20 8.49
N VAL A 206 15.73 -2.04 7.66
CA VAL A 206 15.08 -3.27 8.09
C VAL A 206 16.09 -4.23 8.75
N ALA A 207 17.24 -4.45 8.09
CA ALA A 207 18.27 -5.35 8.61
C ALA A 207 18.96 -4.86 9.90
N LEU A 208 18.96 -3.54 10.16
CA LEU A 208 19.53 -2.96 11.38
C LEU A 208 18.61 -3.10 12.60
N GLY A 209 17.35 -3.47 12.39
CA GLY A 209 16.47 -3.85 13.48
C GLY A 209 16.83 -5.24 14.02
N VAL A 210 17.27 -5.30 15.28
CA VAL A 210 17.68 -6.55 15.94
C VAL A 210 16.89 -6.73 17.23
N ASP A 211 16.04 -7.76 17.27
CA ASP A 211 15.31 -8.13 18.49
C ASP A 211 16.29 -8.75 19.50
N LYS A 212 16.46 -8.04 20.63
CA LYS A 212 17.42 -8.42 21.69
C LYS A 212 17.09 -9.77 22.35
N LEU A 213 15.85 -10.22 22.27
CA LEU A 213 15.35 -11.46 22.87
C LEU A 213 15.34 -12.61 21.84
N ASN A 214 14.91 -12.33 20.62
CA ASN A 214 14.82 -13.32 19.55
C ASN A 214 15.49 -12.83 18.25
N LEU A 215 16.75 -13.20 18.07
CA LEU A 215 17.55 -12.83 16.88
C LEU A 215 17.00 -13.34 15.54
N ASN A 216 16.08 -14.31 15.57
CA ASN A 216 15.46 -14.84 14.35
C ASN A 216 14.14 -14.13 14.00
N LYS A 217 13.67 -13.21 14.86
CA LYS A 217 12.47 -12.42 14.62
C LYS A 217 12.87 -11.08 14.01
N GLU A 218 12.23 -10.74 12.91
CA GLU A 218 12.35 -9.42 12.31
C GLU A 218 11.89 -8.34 13.29
N CYS A 219 12.70 -7.29 13.42
CA CYS A 219 12.40 -6.11 14.21
C CYS A 219 12.40 -4.92 13.27
N LEU A 220 11.27 -4.22 13.18
CA LEU A 220 11.10 -3.08 12.26
C LEU A 220 11.23 -1.74 12.98
N ASP A 221 11.83 -1.70 14.17
CA ASP A 221 11.95 -0.49 15.00
C ASP A 221 12.70 0.63 14.25
N VAL A 222 13.90 0.33 13.74
CA VAL A 222 14.70 1.29 12.98
C VAL A 222 13.97 1.73 11.72
N TYR A 223 13.41 0.78 10.97
CA TYR A 223 12.69 1.10 9.75
C TYR A 223 11.47 1.98 10.01
N SER A 224 10.66 1.65 11.02
CA SER A 224 9.42 2.37 11.29
C SER A 224 9.67 3.78 11.86
N ASP A 225 10.60 3.90 12.81
CA ASP A 225 10.82 5.17 13.51
C ASP A 225 11.67 6.14 12.68
N GLU A 226 12.73 5.64 12.03
CA GLU A 226 13.74 6.49 11.39
C GLU A 226 13.48 6.74 9.90
N PHE A 227 12.59 5.96 9.28
CA PHE A 227 12.26 6.09 7.86
C PHE A 227 10.76 6.16 7.58
N GLU A 228 9.97 5.15 7.96
CA GLU A 228 8.55 5.07 7.61
C GLU A 228 7.78 6.31 8.09
N ALA A 229 7.91 6.68 9.37
CA ALA A 229 7.20 7.84 9.91
C ALA A 229 7.62 9.17 9.23
N PRO A 230 8.92 9.51 9.10
CA PRO A 230 9.35 10.70 8.35
C PRO A 230 8.92 10.68 6.87
N PHE A 231 8.98 9.52 6.22
CA PHE A 231 8.57 9.36 4.81
C PHE A 231 7.07 9.62 4.63
N LEU A 232 6.22 9.07 5.50
CA LEU A 232 4.78 9.32 5.47
C LEU A 232 4.46 10.79 5.73
N GLN A 233 5.16 11.44 6.67
CA GLN A 233 5.00 12.87 6.93
C GLN A 233 5.43 13.73 5.74
N ALA A 234 6.55 13.39 5.10
CA ALA A 234 7.01 14.10 3.92
C ALA A 234 6.06 13.91 2.73
N THR A 235 5.50 12.71 2.58
CA THR A 235 4.47 12.42 1.57
C THR A 235 3.20 13.23 1.82
N GLU A 236 2.81 13.39 3.09
CA GLU A 236 1.69 14.24 3.47
C GLU A 236 1.89 15.69 3.06
N ASN A 237 3.06 16.24 3.38
CA ASN A 237 3.41 17.61 3.02
C ASN A 237 3.46 17.79 1.50
N TYR A 238 4.04 16.81 0.77
CA TYR A 238 4.14 16.85 -0.69
C TYR A 238 2.75 16.88 -1.34
N TYR A 239 1.87 15.93 -1.02
CA TYR A 239 0.56 15.85 -1.67
C TYR A 239 -0.42 16.92 -1.20
N THR A 240 -0.25 17.46 0.01
CA THR A 240 -0.99 18.65 0.44
C THR A 240 -0.63 19.84 -0.45
N ALA A 241 0.66 20.13 -0.63
CA ALA A 241 1.11 21.23 -1.47
C ALA A 241 0.77 21.02 -2.96
N GLU A 242 0.94 19.80 -3.48
CA GLU A 242 0.61 19.47 -4.87
C GLU A 242 -0.89 19.62 -5.14
N SER A 243 -1.75 19.09 -4.26
CA SER A 243 -3.21 19.17 -4.42
C SER A 243 -3.70 20.62 -4.44
N GLU A 244 -3.21 21.46 -3.51
CA GLU A 244 -3.57 22.88 -3.45
C GLU A 244 -3.11 23.65 -4.68
N ALA A 245 -1.85 23.46 -5.09
CA ALA A 245 -1.30 24.12 -6.26
C ALA A 245 -2.00 23.68 -7.56
N PHE A 246 -2.40 22.41 -7.64
CA PHE A 246 -3.10 21.87 -8.80
C PHE A 246 -4.54 22.37 -8.88
N LEU A 247 -5.29 22.31 -7.79
CA LEU A 247 -6.68 22.78 -7.71
C LEU A 247 -6.80 24.30 -7.93
N ALA A 248 -5.79 25.08 -7.56
CA ALA A 248 -5.77 26.52 -7.83
C ALA A 248 -5.74 26.89 -9.32
N LYS A 249 -5.36 25.95 -10.20
CA LYS A 249 -5.15 26.18 -11.64
C LYS A 249 -6.00 25.31 -12.56
N ASN A 250 -6.61 24.25 -12.03
CA ASN A 250 -7.27 23.21 -12.81
C ASN A 250 -8.64 22.88 -12.22
N SER A 251 -9.48 22.22 -13.01
CA SER A 251 -10.78 21.73 -12.52
C SER A 251 -10.63 20.55 -11.58
N VAL A 252 -11.64 20.34 -10.72
CA VAL A 252 -11.76 19.17 -9.85
C VAL A 252 -11.76 17.86 -10.66
N LEU A 253 -12.32 17.84 -11.87
CA LEU A 253 -12.31 16.64 -12.71
C LEU A 253 -10.91 16.26 -13.20
N ALA A 254 -10.10 17.27 -13.56
CA ALA A 254 -8.69 17.04 -13.87
C ALA A 254 -7.92 16.58 -12.62
N TYR A 255 -8.28 17.11 -11.45
CA TYR A 255 -7.71 16.70 -10.17
C TYR A 255 -8.01 15.23 -9.87
N LEU A 256 -9.25 14.75 -10.03
CA LEU A 256 -9.59 13.34 -9.80
C LEU A 256 -8.76 12.39 -10.67
N LYS A 257 -8.55 12.73 -11.95
CA LYS A 257 -7.66 11.95 -12.84
C LYS A 257 -6.22 11.94 -12.32
N LYS A 258 -5.75 13.07 -11.80
CA LYS A 258 -4.42 13.17 -11.20
C LYS A 258 -4.31 12.33 -9.92
N VAL A 259 -5.35 12.30 -9.09
CA VAL A 259 -5.39 11.47 -7.87
C VAL A 259 -5.28 9.98 -8.21
N GLU A 260 -6.04 9.49 -9.21
CA GLU A 260 -5.92 8.09 -9.66
C GLU A 260 -4.49 7.74 -10.09
N GLU A 261 -3.85 8.62 -10.87
CA GLU A 261 -2.48 8.44 -11.31
C GLU A 261 -1.51 8.39 -10.10
N ARG A 262 -1.64 9.33 -9.16
CA ARG A 262 -0.77 9.41 -7.97
C ARG A 262 -0.92 8.21 -7.05
N LEU A 263 -2.15 7.73 -6.81
CA LEU A 263 -2.38 6.52 -6.01
C LEU A 263 -1.70 5.30 -6.64
N ARG A 264 -1.88 5.10 -7.95
CA ARG A 264 -1.24 4.01 -8.68
C ARG A 264 0.29 4.10 -8.64
N GLU A 265 0.85 5.30 -8.75
CA GLU A 265 2.30 5.53 -8.66
C GLU A 265 2.85 5.22 -7.25
N GLU A 266 2.16 5.64 -6.18
CA GLU A 266 2.57 5.35 -4.81
C GLU A 266 2.46 3.85 -4.47
N GLU A 267 1.39 3.19 -4.91
CA GLU A 267 1.22 1.74 -4.76
C GLU A 267 2.39 0.99 -5.42
N ALA A 268 2.67 1.29 -6.70
CA ALA A 268 3.78 0.67 -7.43
C ALA A 268 5.16 0.96 -6.78
N ARG A 269 5.37 2.18 -6.26
CA ARG A 269 6.59 2.54 -5.54
C ARG A 269 6.75 1.74 -4.25
N ALA A 270 5.69 1.66 -3.46
CA ALA A 270 5.70 0.91 -2.21
C ALA A 270 6.03 -0.57 -2.44
N GLU A 271 5.44 -1.18 -3.47
CA GLU A 271 5.72 -2.56 -3.85
C GLU A 271 7.18 -2.77 -4.30
N HIS A 272 7.76 -1.79 -5.00
CA HIS A 272 9.09 -1.93 -5.57
C HIS A 272 10.21 -1.74 -4.54
N CYS A 273 10.18 -0.65 -3.76
CA CYS A 273 11.31 -0.20 -2.96
C CYS A 273 11.08 -0.12 -1.45
N LEU A 274 9.86 -0.29 -0.94
CA LEU A 274 9.54 -0.18 0.49
C LEU A 274 9.23 -1.54 1.13
N HIS A 275 9.18 -1.57 2.46
CA HIS A 275 8.74 -2.77 3.18
C HIS A 275 7.22 -2.95 3.06
N ALA A 276 6.73 -4.20 2.94
CA ALA A 276 5.32 -4.51 2.71
C ALA A 276 4.36 -3.89 3.75
N LYS A 277 4.81 -3.74 5.01
CA LYS A 277 4.05 -3.06 6.08
C LYS A 277 3.67 -1.62 5.72
N THR A 278 4.51 -0.91 4.96
CA THR A 278 4.30 0.50 4.64
C THR A 278 3.25 0.71 3.56
N HIS A 279 2.95 -0.30 2.77
CA HIS A 279 1.98 -0.21 1.68
C HIS A 279 0.61 0.28 2.18
N GLU A 280 0.02 -0.39 3.17
CA GLU A 280 -1.29 -0.03 3.72
C GLU A 280 -1.29 1.38 4.34
N ASN A 281 -0.24 1.71 5.09
CA ASN A 281 -0.11 3.02 5.74
C ASN A 281 0.05 4.17 4.72
N LEU A 282 0.82 3.94 3.65
CA LEU A 282 1.05 4.92 2.59
C LEU A 282 -0.24 5.17 1.79
N VAL A 283 -0.90 4.09 1.36
CA VAL A 283 -2.15 4.19 0.58
C VAL A 283 -3.20 4.96 1.39
N LYS A 284 -3.42 4.55 2.65
CA LYS A 284 -4.36 5.24 3.53
C LYS A 284 -4.02 6.71 3.73
N LYS A 285 -2.73 7.02 3.94
CA LYS A 285 -2.27 8.41 4.08
C LYS A 285 -2.58 9.21 2.81
N CYS A 286 -2.29 8.68 1.63
CA CYS A 286 -2.61 9.33 0.36
C CYS A 286 -4.12 9.52 0.16
N GLU A 287 -4.95 8.54 0.50
CA GLU A 287 -6.42 8.63 0.47
C GLU A 287 -6.94 9.74 1.39
N ASP A 288 -6.42 9.83 2.61
CA ASP A 288 -6.79 10.88 3.57
C ASP A 288 -6.49 12.29 3.02
N ILE A 289 -5.34 12.48 2.37
CA ILE A 289 -4.90 13.80 1.89
C ILE A 289 -5.56 14.17 0.55
N LEU A 290 -5.55 13.24 -0.40
CA LEU A 290 -5.95 13.50 -1.77
C LEU A 290 -7.47 13.41 -1.96
N ILE A 291 -8.15 12.59 -1.17
CA ILE A 291 -9.59 12.34 -1.30
C ILE A 291 -10.33 12.93 -0.11
N GLN A 292 -10.07 12.43 1.11
CA GLN A 292 -10.88 12.80 2.28
C GLN A 292 -10.81 14.31 2.58
N ALA A 293 -9.61 14.90 2.59
CA ALA A 293 -9.42 16.32 2.87
C ALA A 293 -9.97 17.27 1.79
N ARG A 294 -10.32 16.74 0.61
CA ARG A 294 -10.87 17.50 -0.53
C ARG A 294 -12.28 17.05 -0.91
N SER A 295 -12.90 16.22 -0.09
CA SER A 295 -14.20 15.59 -0.36
C SER A 295 -15.32 16.59 -0.62
N GLU A 296 -15.41 17.68 0.14
CA GLU A 296 -16.41 18.74 -0.06
C GLU A 296 -16.36 19.33 -1.48
N LEU A 297 -15.17 19.67 -1.98
CA LEU A 297 -14.99 20.19 -3.35
C LEU A 297 -15.37 19.15 -4.40
N ILE A 298 -15.07 17.88 -4.14
CA ILE A 298 -15.43 16.76 -5.04
C ILE A 298 -16.95 16.62 -5.08
N TRP A 299 -17.62 16.70 -3.94
CA TRP A 299 -19.08 16.59 -3.84
C TRP A 299 -19.82 17.72 -4.55
N GLU A 300 -19.26 18.94 -4.61
CA GLU A 300 -19.88 20.09 -5.29
C GLU A 300 -20.05 19.85 -6.80
N GLU A 301 -19.09 19.17 -7.43
CA GLU A 301 -19.13 18.86 -8.87
C GLU A 301 -20.11 17.73 -9.25
N PHE A 302 -20.54 16.92 -8.28
CA PHE A 302 -21.36 15.75 -8.54
C PHE A 302 -22.67 16.09 -9.28
N GLN A 303 -23.33 17.18 -8.91
CA GLN A 303 -24.59 17.60 -9.56
C GLN A 303 -24.35 17.97 -11.03
N THR A 304 -23.29 18.73 -11.30
CA THR A 304 -22.88 19.10 -12.65
C THR A 304 -22.64 17.86 -13.50
N LEU A 305 -21.94 16.85 -12.98
CA LEU A 305 -21.66 15.62 -13.72
C LEU A 305 -22.92 14.83 -14.07
N LEU A 306 -23.89 14.76 -13.15
CA LEU A 306 -25.19 14.15 -13.40
C LEU A 306 -25.96 14.88 -14.50
N ASP A 307 -26.03 16.21 -14.41
CA ASP A 307 -26.80 17.04 -15.35
C ASP A 307 -26.23 16.98 -16.78
N PHE A 308 -24.91 16.90 -16.92
CA PHE A 308 -24.23 16.82 -18.21
C PHE A 308 -23.95 15.38 -18.71
N GLY A 309 -24.36 14.34 -17.97
CA GLY A 309 -24.18 12.94 -18.35
C GLY A 309 -22.71 12.55 -18.56
N LYS A 310 -21.85 12.90 -17.61
CA LYS A 310 -20.41 12.64 -17.65
C LYS A 310 -20.06 11.32 -16.95
N ASP A 311 -20.52 10.22 -17.52
CA ASP A 311 -20.52 8.89 -16.90
C ASP A 311 -19.12 8.41 -16.46
N GLU A 312 -18.09 8.59 -17.28
CA GLU A 312 -16.71 8.21 -16.92
C GLU A 312 -16.16 9.01 -15.73
N ASP A 313 -16.52 10.30 -15.64
CA ASP A 313 -16.08 11.17 -14.55
C ASP A 313 -16.88 10.88 -13.26
N LEU A 314 -18.17 10.51 -13.38
CA LEU A 314 -18.99 10.02 -12.25
C LEU A 314 -18.42 8.72 -11.68
N GLN A 315 -18.08 7.77 -12.55
CA GLN A 315 -17.51 6.49 -12.13
C GLN A 315 -16.20 6.67 -11.37
N ARG A 316 -15.31 7.53 -11.89
CA ARG A 316 -14.07 7.91 -11.22
C ARG A 316 -14.33 8.54 -9.85
N MET A 317 -15.24 9.51 -9.79
CA MET A 317 -15.59 10.19 -8.54
C MET A 317 -16.07 9.19 -7.47
N CYS A 318 -16.99 8.29 -7.83
CA CYS A 318 -17.51 7.28 -6.91
C CYS A 318 -16.45 6.23 -6.53
N THR A 319 -15.61 5.81 -7.48
CA THR A 319 -14.52 4.86 -7.22
C THR A 319 -13.50 5.43 -6.24
N LEU A 320 -13.18 6.73 -6.33
CA LEU A 320 -12.28 7.38 -5.39
C LEU A 320 -12.93 7.60 -4.03
N LEU A 321 -14.17 8.11 -3.99
CA LEU A 321 -14.86 8.38 -2.71
C LEU A 321 -15.25 7.10 -1.95
N SER A 322 -15.36 5.95 -2.63
CA SER A 322 -15.59 4.66 -1.95
C SER A 322 -14.37 4.18 -1.15
N ARG A 323 -13.17 4.70 -1.45
CA ARG A 323 -11.92 4.36 -0.73
C ARG A 323 -11.87 5.01 0.66
N VAL A 324 -12.63 6.07 0.90
CA VAL A 324 -12.62 6.80 2.18
C VAL A 324 -13.90 6.56 2.98
N PRO A 325 -13.80 6.47 4.32
CA PRO A 325 -14.98 6.30 5.18
C PRO A 325 -16.00 7.43 4.97
N HIS A 326 -17.27 7.07 4.79
CA HIS A 326 -18.39 8.01 4.60
C HIS A 326 -18.29 8.90 3.34
N GLY A 327 -17.37 8.63 2.41
CA GLY A 327 -17.15 9.47 1.23
C GLY A 327 -18.33 9.51 0.25
N LEU A 328 -19.15 8.45 0.20
CA LEU A 328 -20.30 8.33 -0.69
C LEU A 328 -21.63 8.81 -0.08
N GLU A 329 -21.71 8.98 1.25
CA GLU A 329 -22.99 9.30 1.91
C GLU A 329 -23.65 10.58 1.36
N PRO A 330 -22.93 11.70 1.17
CA PRO A 330 -23.53 12.90 0.59
C PRO A 330 -23.96 12.74 -0.87
N LEU A 331 -23.31 11.85 -1.62
CA LEU A 331 -23.65 11.57 -3.01
C LEU A 331 -24.97 10.79 -3.12
N HIS A 332 -25.25 9.88 -2.18
CA HIS A 332 -26.53 9.17 -2.14
C HIS A 332 -27.70 10.14 -2.02
N GLU A 333 -27.60 11.12 -1.12
CA GLU A 333 -28.64 12.14 -0.91
C GLU A 333 -28.81 13.04 -2.15
N LYS A 334 -27.70 13.50 -2.73
CA LYS A 334 -27.74 14.32 -3.96
C LYS A 334 -28.33 13.56 -5.14
N PHE A 335 -27.97 12.29 -5.31
CA PHE A 335 -28.50 11.45 -6.38
C PHE A 335 -30.00 11.21 -6.20
N GLU A 336 -30.45 10.83 -5.00
CA GLU A 336 -31.88 10.66 -4.70
C GLU A 336 -32.69 11.93 -5.03
N ALA A 337 -32.17 13.10 -4.61
CA ALA A 337 -32.80 14.38 -4.89
C ALA A 337 -32.84 14.70 -6.41
N HIS A 338 -31.74 14.45 -7.13
CA HIS A 338 -31.66 14.63 -8.57
C HIS A 338 -32.67 13.76 -9.31
N VAL A 339 -32.71 12.44 -9.03
CA VAL A 339 -33.65 11.51 -9.67
C VAL A 339 -35.10 11.95 -9.43
N LYS A 340 -35.42 12.32 -8.19
CA LYS A 340 -36.75 12.82 -7.84
C LYS A 340 -37.11 14.08 -8.63
N GLN A 341 -36.18 15.05 -8.73
CA GLN A 341 -36.41 16.29 -9.47
C GLN A 341 -36.56 16.05 -10.99
N VAL A 342 -35.74 15.18 -11.57
CA VAL A 342 -35.83 14.78 -12.98
C VAL A 342 -37.16 14.10 -13.27
N GLY A 343 -37.59 13.17 -12.41
CA GLY A 343 -38.90 12.51 -12.51
C GLY A 343 -40.06 13.50 -12.48
N LEU A 344 -40.09 14.40 -11.50
CA LEU A 344 -41.13 15.44 -11.38
C LEU A 344 -41.16 16.39 -12.58
N THR A 345 -39.98 16.80 -13.07
CA THR A 345 -39.86 17.71 -14.22
C THR A 345 -40.31 17.03 -15.51
N SER A 346 -39.99 15.75 -15.70
CA SER A 346 -40.43 14.96 -16.87
C SER A 346 -41.96 14.93 -16.98
N ILE A 347 -42.64 14.67 -15.86
CA ILE A 347 -44.11 14.65 -15.81
C ILE A 347 -44.71 16.06 -15.95
N SER A 348 -44.11 17.07 -15.34
CA SER A 348 -44.62 18.46 -15.43
C SER A 348 -44.62 18.97 -16.88
N LYS A 349 -43.58 18.64 -17.66
CA LYS A 349 -43.51 18.96 -19.10
C LYS A 349 -44.64 18.32 -19.92
N LEU A 350 -45.06 17.10 -19.57
CA LEU A 350 -46.20 16.45 -20.21
C LEU A 350 -47.53 17.15 -19.90
N VAL A 351 -47.68 17.69 -18.68
CA VAL A 351 -48.88 18.43 -18.27
C VAL A 351 -48.94 19.80 -18.94
N GLU A 352 -47.83 20.54 -19.00
CA GLU A 352 -47.76 21.89 -19.58
C GLU A 352 -47.79 21.92 -21.11
N GLY A 353 -47.25 20.89 -21.78
CA GLY A 353 -47.01 20.87 -23.23
C GLY A 353 -48.20 20.54 -24.14
N GLY A 354 -49.42 20.42 -23.63
CA GLY A 354 -50.59 20.12 -24.48
C GLY A 354 -51.90 19.73 -23.78
N PHE A 355 -51.91 19.60 -22.45
CA PHE A 355 -53.05 19.07 -21.71
C PHE A 355 -53.43 19.98 -20.54
N ALA A 356 -54.18 21.05 -20.84
CA ALA A 356 -54.66 22.01 -19.84
C ALA A 356 -55.52 21.39 -18.71
N ASN A 357 -55.96 20.13 -18.86
CA ASN A 357 -56.64 19.35 -17.82
C ASN A 357 -55.88 18.05 -17.53
N VAL A 358 -55.69 17.75 -16.24
CA VAL A 358 -55.09 16.50 -15.73
C VAL A 358 -55.83 15.23 -16.21
N GLU A 359 -57.04 15.37 -16.77
CA GLU A 359 -57.83 14.27 -17.32
C GLU A 359 -57.49 13.89 -18.77
N SER A 360 -56.73 14.73 -19.50
CA SER A 360 -56.38 14.49 -20.90
C SER A 360 -54.95 13.98 -21.12
N ILE A 361 -54.23 13.63 -20.06
CA ILE A 361 -52.86 13.09 -20.16
C ILE A 361 -52.90 11.77 -20.92
N ASP A 362 -52.10 11.66 -21.98
CA ASP A 362 -51.90 10.39 -22.70
C ASP A 362 -51.30 9.34 -21.76
N PRO A 363 -52.03 8.24 -21.45
CA PRO A 363 -51.55 7.20 -20.56
C PRO A 363 -50.24 6.55 -21.00
N LYS A 364 -50.02 6.44 -22.32
CA LYS A 364 -48.78 5.88 -22.86
C LYS A 364 -47.60 6.80 -22.60
N ALA A 365 -47.68 8.06 -23.02
CA ALA A 365 -46.63 9.05 -22.77
C ALA A 365 -46.29 9.21 -21.28
N TYR A 366 -47.28 9.09 -20.39
CA TYR A 366 -47.05 9.13 -18.94
C TYR A 366 -46.25 7.92 -18.43
N VAL A 367 -46.64 6.70 -18.82
CA VAL A 367 -45.92 5.47 -18.45
C VAL A 367 -44.49 5.48 -19.01
N ASP A 368 -44.34 5.83 -20.27
CA ASP A 368 -43.03 5.93 -20.94
C ASP A 368 -42.13 6.94 -20.24
N ALA A 369 -42.65 8.11 -19.85
CA ALA A 369 -41.87 9.13 -19.16
C ALA A 369 -41.41 8.71 -17.75
N LEU A 370 -42.25 7.98 -17.00
CA LEU A 370 -41.85 7.42 -15.69
C LEU A 370 -40.78 6.34 -15.86
N PHE A 371 -41.01 5.42 -16.81
CA PHE A 371 -40.11 4.31 -17.05
C PHE A 371 -38.74 4.79 -17.56
N GLU A 372 -38.70 5.74 -18.50
CA GLU A 372 -37.44 6.26 -19.04
C GLU A 372 -36.58 6.92 -17.96
N VAL A 373 -37.19 7.62 -17.00
CA VAL A 373 -36.47 8.17 -15.84
C VAL A 373 -35.89 7.05 -14.99
N HIS A 374 -36.66 6.00 -14.68
CA HIS A 374 -36.15 4.84 -13.95
C HIS A 374 -35.02 4.15 -14.72
N ARG A 375 -35.22 3.83 -16.00
CA ARG A 375 -34.27 3.11 -16.86
C ARG A 375 -32.93 3.85 -16.93
N LYS A 376 -32.93 5.14 -17.28
CA LYS A 376 -31.70 5.94 -17.39
C LYS A 376 -30.95 6.00 -16.06
N ASN A 377 -31.64 6.21 -14.95
CA ASN A 377 -30.98 6.30 -13.64
C ASN A 377 -30.52 4.92 -13.13
N SER A 378 -31.24 3.85 -13.44
CA SER A 378 -30.79 2.47 -13.16
C SER A 378 -29.53 2.13 -13.94
N GLU A 379 -29.44 2.53 -15.21
CA GLU A 379 -28.21 2.41 -16.02
C GLU A 379 -27.03 3.17 -15.41
N ILE A 380 -27.26 4.37 -14.86
CA ILE A 380 -26.22 5.12 -14.14
C ILE A 380 -25.80 4.39 -12.85
N VAL A 381 -26.74 3.87 -12.06
CA VAL A 381 -26.41 3.11 -10.83
C VAL A 381 -25.58 1.87 -11.17
N GLN A 382 -25.99 1.09 -12.17
CA GLN A 382 -25.29 -0.14 -12.55
C GLN A 382 -23.95 0.15 -13.25
N GLY A 383 -23.92 1.13 -14.15
CA GLY A 383 -22.74 1.47 -14.94
C GLY A 383 -21.75 2.35 -14.18
N CYS A 384 -22.17 3.55 -13.78
CA CYS A 384 -21.29 4.54 -13.18
C CYS A 384 -20.99 4.23 -11.71
N PHE A 385 -21.99 3.77 -10.95
CA PHE A 385 -21.83 3.55 -9.50
C PHE A 385 -21.54 2.09 -9.13
N GLY A 386 -21.35 1.21 -10.12
CA GLY A 386 -20.98 -0.19 -9.90
C GLY A 386 -22.03 -1.01 -9.15
N GLY A 387 -23.29 -0.59 -9.17
CA GLY A 387 -24.38 -1.26 -8.44
C GLY A 387 -24.32 -1.09 -6.92
N GLU A 388 -23.69 -0.02 -6.43
CA GLU A 388 -23.60 0.27 -5.00
C GLU A 388 -25.00 0.41 -4.37
N VAL A 389 -25.16 -0.18 -3.18
CA VAL A 389 -26.46 -0.43 -2.53
C VAL A 389 -27.12 0.87 -2.07
N GLY A 390 -26.35 1.85 -1.59
CA GLY A 390 -26.81 3.18 -1.21
C GLY A 390 -27.45 3.94 -2.36
N PHE A 391 -26.81 3.97 -3.53
CA PHE A 391 -27.38 4.59 -4.74
C PHE A 391 -28.62 3.85 -5.25
N ALA A 392 -28.61 2.51 -5.24
CA ALA A 392 -29.79 1.71 -5.61
C ALA A 392 -30.98 2.00 -4.67
N ALA A 393 -30.74 2.05 -3.37
CA ALA A 393 -31.77 2.40 -2.39
C ALA A 393 -32.25 3.85 -2.55
N GLY A 394 -31.37 4.78 -2.93
CA GLY A 394 -31.72 6.16 -3.28
C GLY A 394 -32.63 6.25 -4.51
N LEU A 395 -32.31 5.48 -5.57
CA LEU A 395 -33.16 5.36 -6.76
C LEU A 395 -34.55 4.84 -6.40
N ASP A 396 -34.63 3.79 -5.60
CA ASP A 396 -35.91 3.20 -5.17
C ASP A 396 -36.78 4.21 -4.41
N ARG A 397 -36.18 4.95 -3.45
CA ARG A 397 -36.89 5.98 -2.68
C ARG A 397 -37.35 7.13 -3.59
N ALA A 398 -36.50 7.59 -4.50
CA ALA A 398 -36.84 8.63 -5.45
C ALA A 398 -38.01 8.20 -6.35
N CYS A 399 -37.95 6.99 -6.92
CA CYS A 399 -39.01 6.39 -7.75
C CYS A 399 -40.34 6.30 -7.00
N ARG A 400 -40.35 5.77 -5.77
CA ARG A 400 -41.56 5.78 -4.92
C ARG A 400 -42.09 7.19 -4.71
N GLY A 401 -41.20 8.17 -4.58
CA GLY A 401 -41.55 9.58 -4.46
C GLY A 401 -42.30 10.11 -5.70
N PHE A 402 -41.64 10.16 -6.85
CA PHE A 402 -42.20 10.83 -8.04
C PHE A 402 -43.27 10.01 -8.78
N VAL A 403 -43.27 8.68 -8.67
CA VAL A 403 -44.33 7.85 -9.28
C VAL A 403 -45.66 8.08 -8.59
N ASN A 404 -45.69 8.25 -7.27
CA ASN A 404 -46.94 8.42 -6.51
C ASN A 404 -47.32 9.89 -6.28
N ARG A 405 -46.35 10.81 -6.35
CA ARG A 405 -46.56 12.25 -6.12
C ARG A 405 -45.89 13.05 -7.22
N ASN A 406 -46.68 13.57 -8.15
CA ASN A 406 -46.24 14.41 -9.26
C ASN A 406 -47.36 15.34 -9.77
N ALA A 407 -47.07 16.18 -10.77
CA ALA A 407 -48.02 17.14 -11.33
C ALA A 407 -49.31 16.49 -11.89
N ALA A 408 -49.24 15.26 -12.40
CA ALA A 408 -50.40 14.53 -12.92
C ALA A 408 -51.29 13.93 -11.82
N THR A 409 -50.73 13.71 -10.62
CA THR A 409 -51.49 13.10 -9.49
C THR A 409 -52.35 14.10 -8.72
N GLY A 410 -52.00 15.40 -8.76
CA GLY A 410 -52.62 16.40 -7.91
C GLY A 410 -52.50 16.01 -6.43
N SER A 411 -53.64 15.94 -5.72
CA SER A 411 -53.69 15.50 -4.31
C SER A 411 -53.97 13.99 -4.13
N SER A 412 -54.17 13.23 -5.20
CA SER A 412 -54.60 11.82 -5.13
C SER A 412 -53.45 10.85 -5.38
N LEU A 413 -53.19 9.97 -4.42
CA LEU A 413 -52.21 8.89 -4.55
C LEU A 413 -52.67 7.77 -5.51
N ALA A 414 -53.98 7.66 -5.75
CA ALA A 414 -54.56 6.66 -6.65
C ALA A 414 -54.45 7.05 -8.13
N ARG A 415 -54.25 8.34 -8.44
CA ARG A 415 -54.33 8.83 -9.82
C ARG A 415 -53.23 8.29 -10.71
N SER A 416 -52.02 8.09 -10.17
CA SER A 416 -50.93 7.45 -10.92
C SER A 416 -51.29 6.02 -11.31
N SER A 417 -51.85 5.24 -10.38
CA SER A 417 -52.25 3.86 -10.64
C SER A 417 -53.43 3.76 -11.59
N GLU A 418 -54.36 4.72 -11.58
CA GLU A 418 -55.45 4.83 -12.57
C GLU A 418 -54.95 5.12 -13.99
N VAL A 419 -53.97 6.02 -14.16
CA VAL A 419 -53.40 6.33 -15.49
C VAL A 419 -52.63 5.13 -16.03
N ILE A 420 -51.82 4.47 -15.19
CA ILE A 420 -51.12 3.24 -15.57
C ILE A 420 -52.13 2.13 -15.91
N ALA A 421 -53.19 1.98 -15.11
CA ALA A 421 -54.27 1.01 -15.36
C ALA A 421 -54.96 1.24 -16.73
N LYS A 422 -55.23 2.49 -17.11
CA LYS A 422 -55.78 2.83 -18.44
C LYS A 422 -54.83 2.41 -19.56
N HIS A 423 -53.52 2.63 -19.39
CA HIS A 423 -52.53 2.18 -20.38
C HIS A 423 -52.50 0.66 -20.53
N VAL A 424 -52.54 -0.07 -19.41
CA VAL A 424 -52.61 -1.54 -19.40
C VAL A 424 -53.87 -2.06 -20.12
N ASP A 425 -55.05 -1.48 -19.87
CA ASP A 425 -56.28 -1.88 -20.58
C ASP A 425 -56.20 -1.62 -22.09
N MET A 426 -55.58 -0.52 -22.52
CA MET A 426 -55.33 -0.26 -23.95
C MET A 426 -54.40 -1.33 -24.55
N LEU A 427 -53.26 -1.61 -23.91
CA LEU A 427 -52.30 -2.62 -24.38
C LEU A 427 -52.93 -4.01 -24.47
N LEU A 428 -53.74 -4.41 -23.49
CA LEU A 428 -54.43 -5.69 -23.49
C LEU A 428 -55.48 -5.82 -24.60
N ARG A 429 -56.13 -4.73 -24.99
CA ARG A 429 -57.08 -4.71 -26.12
C ARG A 429 -56.37 -4.67 -27.46
N GLU A 430 -55.27 -3.94 -27.56
CA GLU A 430 -54.45 -3.84 -28.79
C GLU A 430 -53.66 -5.12 -29.07
N GLY A 431 -53.18 -5.82 -28.04
CA GLY A 431 -52.52 -7.12 -28.17
C GLY A 431 -53.45 -8.24 -28.67
N GLN A 432 -54.77 -8.03 -28.65
CA GLN A 432 -55.72 -8.92 -29.35
C GLN A 432 -55.75 -8.66 -30.87
N ALA A 433 -55.09 -7.60 -31.37
CA ALA A 433 -55.16 -7.11 -32.74
C ALA A 433 -53.80 -6.82 -33.43
N ALA A 434 -52.67 -6.72 -32.72
CA ALA A 434 -51.35 -6.31 -33.23
C ALA A 434 -50.20 -7.30 -32.91
N GLU A 435 -49.04 -7.14 -33.56
CA GLU A 435 -47.84 -7.99 -33.43
C GLU A 435 -47.33 -8.08 -31.98
N GLU A 436 -47.20 -9.30 -31.46
CA GLU A 436 -46.96 -9.64 -30.04
C GLU A 436 -45.70 -9.00 -29.44
N ASP A 437 -44.64 -8.80 -30.23
CA ASP A 437 -43.30 -8.42 -29.77
C ASP A 437 -43.21 -6.99 -29.17
N ASN A 438 -43.94 -6.02 -29.73
CA ASN A 438 -43.92 -4.62 -29.25
C ASN A 438 -44.76 -4.43 -27.97
N SER A 439 -45.73 -5.31 -27.74
CA SER A 439 -46.59 -5.29 -26.54
C SER A 439 -45.92 -5.91 -25.33
N GLU A 440 -45.00 -6.86 -25.52
CA GLU A 440 -44.30 -7.54 -24.45
C GLU A 440 -43.34 -6.61 -23.69
N GLY A 441 -42.52 -5.82 -24.40
CA GLY A 441 -41.62 -4.85 -23.77
C GLY A 441 -42.35 -3.75 -22.97
N ALA A 442 -43.52 -3.31 -23.44
CA ALA A 442 -44.33 -2.33 -22.71
C ALA A 442 -44.92 -2.89 -21.40
N LEU A 443 -45.23 -4.20 -21.36
CA LEU A 443 -45.69 -4.86 -20.13
C LEU A 443 -44.57 -4.98 -19.09
N ASP A 444 -43.32 -5.19 -19.51
CA ASP A 444 -42.17 -5.21 -18.61
C ASP A 444 -41.94 -3.85 -17.94
N HIS A 445 -42.13 -2.75 -18.68
CA HIS A 445 -42.08 -1.39 -18.11
C HIS A 445 -43.10 -1.21 -16.98
N ILE A 446 -44.31 -1.75 -17.15
CA ILE A 446 -45.39 -1.67 -16.17
C ILE A 446 -45.05 -2.49 -14.91
N ILE A 447 -44.44 -3.67 -15.06
CA ILE A 447 -44.04 -4.50 -13.92
C ILE A 447 -43.03 -3.75 -13.04
N VAL A 448 -42.05 -3.08 -13.66
CA VAL A 448 -41.08 -2.25 -12.94
C VAL A 448 -41.80 -1.13 -12.17
N LEU A 449 -42.68 -0.37 -12.83
CA LEU A 449 -43.42 0.72 -12.18
C LEU A 449 -44.38 0.24 -11.08
N TYR A 450 -44.96 -0.94 -11.22
CA TYR A 450 -45.85 -1.55 -10.24
C TYR A 450 -45.17 -1.72 -8.87
N ASN A 451 -43.87 -2.02 -8.85
CA ASN A 451 -43.10 -2.16 -7.60
C ASN A 451 -43.01 -0.85 -6.80
N TYR A 452 -43.13 0.29 -7.48
CA TYR A 452 -43.03 1.61 -6.88
C TYR A 452 -44.38 2.23 -6.50
N LEU A 453 -45.51 1.68 -6.94
CA LEU A 453 -46.84 2.17 -6.59
C LEU A 453 -47.20 1.88 -5.12
N GLU A 454 -47.64 2.93 -4.41
CA GLU A 454 -48.22 2.87 -3.05
C GLU A 454 -49.66 2.31 -3.10
N ASP A 455 -50.49 2.81 -4.03
CA ASP A 455 -51.85 2.31 -4.28
C ASP A 455 -51.87 1.46 -5.57
N ARG A 456 -52.29 0.20 -5.43
CA ARG A 456 -52.31 -0.80 -6.51
C ARG A 456 -53.72 -1.25 -6.87
N ASP A 457 -54.76 -0.66 -6.28
CA ASP A 457 -56.12 -1.16 -6.38
C ASP A 457 -56.71 -0.98 -7.79
N ALA A 458 -56.36 0.09 -8.49
CA ALA A 458 -56.80 0.33 -9.86
C ALA A 458 -56.30 -0.76 -10.83
N LEU A 459 -55.04 -1.20 -10.68
CA LEU A 459 -54.43 -2.24 -11.51
C LEU A 459 -55.01 -3.62 -11.21
N LYS A 460 -55.24 -3.95 -9.93
CA LYS A 460 -55.84 -5.24 -9.52
C LYS A 460 -57.27 -5.45 -10.03
N ARG A 461 -57.97 -4.38 -10.41
CA ARG A 461 -59.33 -4.46 -10.98
C ARG A 461 -59.35 -4.85 -12.46
N ILE A 462 -58.20 -4.84 -13.14
CA ILE A 462 -58.11 -5.20 -14.56
C ILE A 462 -58.08 -6.73 -14.72
N PRO A 463 -59.00 -7.32 -15.48
CA PRO A 463 -58.99 -8.75 -15.76
C PRO A 463 -57.70 -9.20 -16.46
N GLY A 464 -57.02 -10.21 -15.91
CA GLY A 464 -55.82 -10.79 -16.52
C GLY A 464 -54.49 -10.13 -16.11
N VAL A 465 -54.52 -9.00 -15.40
CA VAL A 465 -53.31 -8.31 -14.90
C VAL A 465 -52.47 -9.18 -13.96
N ASP A 466 -53.09 -10.06 -13.17
CA ASP A 466 -52.36 -10.96 -12.26
C ASP A 466 -51.36 -11.86 -12.98
N ARG A 467 -51.65 -12.26 -14.23
CA ARG A 467 -50.72 -13.07 -15.05
C ARG A 467 -49.51 -12.27 -15.53
N ILE A 468 -49.69 -10.98 -15.77
CA ILE A 468 -48.60 -10.07 -16.17
C ILE A 468 -47.71 -9.79 -14.97
N LEU A 469 -48.31 -9.45 -13.82
CA LEU A 469 -47.58 -9.12 -12.59
C LEU A 469 -46.90 -10.33 -11.94
N SER A 470 -47.26 -11.55 -12.32
CA SER A 470 -46.59 -12.79 -11.88
C SER A 470 -45.33 -13.16 -12.66
N ARG A 471 -44.98 -12.41 -13.72
CA ARG A 471 -43.77 -12.64 -14.49
C ARG A 471 -42.53 -12.29 -13.64
N PRO A 472 -41.46 -13.09 -13.68
CA PRO A 472 -40.21 -12.74 -13.01
C PRO A 472 -39.60 -11.50 -13.66
N THR A 473 -39.29 -10.48 -12.84
CA THR A 473 -38.53 -9.28 -13.21
C THR A 473 -37.05 -9.55 -13.36
#